data_AF-A0A973I738-F1
#
_entry.id   AF-A0A973I738-F1
#
_cell.length_a   1.000
_cell.length_b   1.000
_cell.length_c   1.000
_cell.angle_alpha   90.00
_cell.angle_beta   90.00
_cell.angle_gamma   90.00
#
_symmetry.space_group_name_H-M   'P 1'
#
loop_
_entity.id
_entity.type
_entity.pdbx_description
1 polymer ?
#
loop_
_entity_poly.entity_id
_entity_poly.type
_entity_poly.pdbx_seq_one_letter_code
_entity_poly.pdbx_strand_id
1 'polypeptide(L)'
;MTFSLRLLYIAVFQVILTAVITYFLVTDEYRKLSNESLRTLEHFLKEQKQQELKNYTSLAISTVENIYQHGDQRTNVIKLQVANMLGSLLYNGEDGYFFVYDDKGIGISHPKEPFRVGKNWWDLEDKKGEKIIQILINNAK
;
A
#
# COMPACT_ATOMS: atom_id res chain seq x y z
N MET A 1 -1.04 -70.29 -12.32
CA MET A 1 -0.84 -68.98 -12.98
C MET A 1 0.50 -69.01 -13.71
N THR A 2 0.49 -68.66 -14.99
CA THR A 2 1.68 -68.65 -15.85
C THR A 2 2.69 -67.61 -15.34
N PHE A 3 3.99 -67.94 -15.35
CA PHE A 3 5.09 -67.11 -14.87
C PHE A 3 5.03 -65.67 -15.41
N SER A 4 4.62 -65.50 -16.67
CA SER A 4 4.43 -64.23 -17.35
C SER A 4 3.43 -63.29 -16.68
N LEU A 5 2.36 -63.83 -16.05
CA LEU A 5 1.34 -63.02 -15.38
C LEU A 5 1.87 -62.40 -14.07
N ARG A 6 2.74 -63.12 -13.33
CA ARG A 6 3.36 -62.61 -12.10
C ARG A 6 4.33 -61.48 -12.39
N LEU A 7 5.10 -61.60 -13.47
CA LEU A 7 6.03 -60.57 -13.92
C LEU A 7 5.29 -59.28 -14.30
N LEU A 8 4.15 -59.42 -14.99
CA LEU A 8 3.28 -58.31 -15.36
C LEU A 8 2.77 -57.53 -14.14
N TYR A 9 2.30 -58.22 -13.08
CA TYR A 9 1.80 -57.55 -11.87
C TYR A 9 2.89 -56.74 -11.15
N ILE A 10 4.11 -57.24 -11.09
CA ILE A 10 5.24 -56.53 -10.44
C ILE A 10 5.56 -55.24 -11.22
N ALA A 11 5.59 -55.31 -12.56
CA ALA A 11 5.84 -54.14 -13.40
C ALA A 11 4.74 -53.07 -13.25
N VAL A 12 3.47 -53.50 -13.27
CA VAL A 12 2.33 -52.59 -13.10
C VAL A 12 2.32 -51.98 -11.70
N PHE A 13 2.57 -52.78 -10.67
CA PHE A 13 2.65 -52.30 -9.29
C PHE A 13 3.72 -51.23 -9.11
N GLN A 14 4.90 -51.44 -9.70
CA GLN A 14 6.00 -50.47 -9.62
C GLN A 14 5.65 -49.13 -10.28
N VAL A 15 4.99 -49.14 -11.44
CA VAL A 15 4.55 -47.89 -12.12
C VAL A 15 3.51 -47.15 -11.30
N ILE A 16 2.58 -47.88 -10.67
CA ILE A 16 1.58 -47.26 -9.78
C ILE A 16 2.27 -46.65 -8.56
N LEU A 17 3.22 -47.37 -7.95
CA LEU A 17 3.95 -46.91 -6.78
C LEU A 17 4.73 -45.61 -7.07
N THR A 18 5.45 -45.56 -8.20
CA THR A 18 6.20 -44.34 -8.57
C THR A 18 5.27 -43.17 -8.87
N ALA A 19 4.12 -43.41 -9.53
CA ALA A 19 3.14 -42.38 -9.80
C ALA A 19 2.56 -41.78 -8.51
N VAL A 20 2.25 -42.62 -7.52
CA VAL A 20 1.72 -42.18 -6.22
C VAL A 20 2.76 -41.35 -5.46
N ILE A 21 4.01 -41.83 -5.37
CA ILE A 21 5.09 -41.09 -4.69
C ILE A 21 5.31 -39.73 -5.37
N THR A 22 5.37 -39.70 -6.70
CA THR A 22 5.55 -38.47 -7.46
C THR A 22 4.38 -37.50 -7.23
N TYR A 23 3.15 -37.99 -7.21
CA TYR A 23 1.97 -37.18 -6.94
C TYR A 23 2.04 -36.48 -5.57
N PHE A 24 2.43 -37.22 -4.52
CA PHE A 24 2.59 -36.66 -3.18
C PHE A 24 3.71 -35.61 -3.12
N LEU A 25 4.89 -35.92 -3.68
CA LEU A 25 6.02 -34.98 -3.71
C LEU A 25 5.69 -33.68 -4.45
N VAL A 26 5.10 -33.79 -5.64
CA VAL A 26 4.75 -32.63 -6.47
C VAL A 26 3.71 -31.76 -5.77
N THR A 27 2.72 -32.34 -5.11
CA THR A 27 1.65 -31.56 -4.45
C THR A 27 2.18 -30.72 -3.29
N ASP A 28 3.13 -31.24 -2.52
CA ASP A 28 3.77 -30.52 -1.41
C ASP A 28 4.60 -29.34 -1.91
N GLU A 29 5.35 -29.54 -3.00
CA GLU A 29 6.19 -28.51 -3.60
C GLU A 29 5.36 -27.42 -4.28
N TYR A 30 4.27 -27.80 -4.97
CA TYR A 30 3.35 -26.87 -5.62
C TYR A 30 2.67 -25.92 -4.60
N ARG A 31 2.28 -26.46 -3.44
CA ARG A 31 1.66 -25.65 -2.37
C ARG A 31 2.64 -24.66 -1.74
N LYS A 32 3.90 -25.06 -1.56
CA LYS A 32 4.95 -24.16 -1.04
C LYS A 32 5.28 -23.05 -2.03
N LEU A 33 5.51 -23.42 -3.30
CA LEU A 33 5.83 -22.46 -4.36
C LEU A 33 4.70 -21.44 -4.59
N SER A 34 3.44 -21.88 -4.51
CA SER A 34 2.28 -21.00 -4.63
C SER A 34 2.23 -19.94 -3.53
N ASN A 35 2.46 -20.32 -2.26
CA ASN A 35 2.43 -19.37 -1.15
C ASN A 35 3.57 -18.37 -1.20
N GLU A 36 4.79 -18.80 -1.58
CA GLU A 36 5.93 -17.90 -1.72
C GLU A 36 5.72 -16.90 -2.87
N SER A 37 5.16 -17.36 -4.00
CA SER A 37 4.81 -16.50 -5.13
C SER A 37 3.80 -15.43 -4.73
N LEU A 38 2.76 -15.80 -3.96
CA LEU A 38 1.74 -14.87 -3.47
C LEU A 38 2.31 -13.82 -2.51
N ARG A 39 3.16 -14.23 -1.57
CA ARG A 39 3.81 -13.29 -0.64
C ARG A 39 4.74 -12.32 -1.35
N THR A 40 5.48 -12.82 -2.34
CA THR A 40 6.36 -11.99 -3.16
C THR A 40 5.54 -10.98 -3.97
N LEU A 41 4.43 -11.42 -4.55
CA LEU A 41 3.51 -10.55 -5.27
C LEU A 41 2.89 -9.50 -4.35
N GLU A 42 2.42 -9.88 -3.16
CA GLU A 42 1.87 -8.95 -2.17
C GLU A 42 2.90 -7.88 -1.77
N HIS A 43 4.14 -8.30 -1.50
CA HIS A 43 5.23 -7.40 -1.17
C HIS A 43 5.53 -6.43 -2.31
N PHE A 44 5.67 -6.95 -3.53
CA PHE A 44 5.91 -6.16 -4.72
C PHE A 44 4.80 -5.13 -4.95
N LEU A 45 3.53 -5.52 -4.84
CA LEU A 45 2.39 -4.62 -4.98
C LEU A 45 2.37 -3.55 -3.90
N LYS A 46 2.70 -3.91 -2.65
CA LYS A 46 2.79 -2.96 -1.54
C LYS A 46 3.90 -1.93 -1.77
N GLU A 47 5.08 -2.37 -2.17
CA GLU A 47 6.21 -1.49 -2.51
C GLU A 47 5.89 -0.58 -3.68
N GLN A 48 5.27 -1.13 -4.74
CA GLN A 48 4.82 -0.35 -5.89
C GLN A 48 3.84 0.75 -5.48
N LYS A 49 2.88 0.42 -4.60
CA LYS A 49 1.92 1.41 -4.06
C LYS A 49 2.59 2.46 -3.18
N GLN A 50 3.54 2.06 -2.33
CA GLN A 50 4.31 3.00 -1.53
C GLN A 50 5.12 3.97 -2.41
N GLN A 51 5.74 3.46 -3.46
CA GLN A 51 6.49 4.29 -4.41
C GLN A 51 5.58 5.24 -5.19
N GLU A 52 4.38 4.79 -5.58
CA GLU A 52 3.36 5.62 -6.22
C GLU A 52 2.95 6.79 -5.31
N LEU A 53 2.64 6.52 -4.04
CA LEU A 53 2.30 7.56 -3.05
C LEU A 53 3.46 8.54 -2.81
N LYS A 54 4.70 8.04 -2.77
CA LYS A 54 5.89 8.89 -2.66
C LYS A 54 6.01 9.82 -3.86
N ASN A 55 5.84 9.30 -5.07
CA ASN A 55 5.91 10.09 -6.29
C ASN A 55 4.84 11.19 -6.33
N TYR A 56 3.59 10.86 -5.95
CA TYR A 56 2.51 11.84 -5.86
C TYR A 56 2.79 12.93 -4.83
N THR A 57 3.30 12.55 -3.66
CA THR A 57 3.68 13.50 -2.60
C THR A 57 4.84 14.39 -3.05
N SER A 58 5.86 13.83 -3.70
CA SER A 58 6.98 14.61 -4.25
C SER A 58 6.52 15.62 -5.31
N LEU A 59 5.61 15.22 -6.21
CA LEU A 59 5.04 16.14 -7.20
C LEU A 59 4.26 17.28 -6.55
N ALA A 60 3.45 16.97 -5.52
CA ALA A 60 2.74 17.97 -4.76
C ALA A 60 3.71 18.95 -4.07
N ILE A 61 4.76 18.45 -3.41
CA ILE A 61 5.78 19.27 -2.76
C ILE A 61 6.49 20.17 -3.77
N SER A 62 6.97 19.65 -4.89
CA SER A 62 7.65 20.47 -5.92
C SER A 62 6.75 21.57 -6.48
N THR A 63 5.45 21.30 -6.57
CA THR A 63 4.46 22.31 -7.00
C THR A 63 4.28 23.40 -5.95
N VAL A 64 4.21 23.01 -4.67
CA VAL A 64 4.17 23.96 -3.54
C VAL A 64 5.45 24.81 -3.49
N GLU A 65 6.62 24.19 -3.62
CA GLU A 65 7.90 24.89 -3.65
C GLU A 65 7.95 25.91 -4.78
N ASN A 66 7.50 25.56 -5.99
CA ASN A 66 7.43 26.49 -7.10
C ASN A 66 6.57 27.72 -6.78
N ILE A 67 5.40 27.53 -6.15
CA ILE A 67 4.53 28.62 -5.73
C ILE A 67 5.21 29.52 -4.68
N TYR A 68 5.91 28.93 -3.71
CA TYR A 68 6.64 29.68 -2.67
C TYR A 68 7.90 30.40 -3.18
N GLN A 69 8.51 29.94 -4.27
CA GLN A 69 9.67 30.60 -4.89
C GLN A 69 9.27 31.84 -5.71
N HIS A 70 8.09 31.83 -6.33
CA HIS A 70 7.59 32.94 -7.17
C HIS A 70 6.65 33.90 -6.43
N GLY A 71 6.21 33.54 -5.21
CA GLY A 71 5.29 34.33 -4.39
C GLY A 71 5.98 35.06 -3.23
N ASP A 72 5.34 36.09 -2.69
CA ASP A 72 5.78 36.72 -1.45
C ASP A 72 5.49 35.78 -0.27
N GLN A 73 6.55 35.14 0.23
CA GLN A 73 6.53 34.11 1.27
C GLN A 73 5.84 34.54 2.58
N ARG A 74 5.65 35.85 2.81
CA ARG A 74 5.05 36.39 4.03
C ARG A 74 3.53 36.58 3.96
N THR A 75 2.89 36.34 2.82
CA THR A 75 1.46 36.63 2.67
C THR A 75 0.60 35.40 2.97
N ASN A 76 -0.38 35.55 3.87
CA ASN A 76 -1.42 34.53 4.14
C ASN A 76 -2.16 34.08 2.87
N VAL A 77 -2.14 34.90 1.81
CA VAL A 77 -2.71 34.61 0.49
C VAL A 77 -2.04 33.38 -0.17
N ILE A 78 -0.71 33.26 -0.10
CA ILE A 78 0.01 32.11 -0.69
C ILE A 78 -0.32 30.82 0.05
N LYS A 79 -0.41 30.87 1.39
CA LYS A 79 -0.82 29.72 2.21
C LYS A 79 -2.23 29.24 1.85
N LEU A 80 -3.17 30.17 1.70
CA LEU A 80 -4.54 29.85 1.31
C LEU A 80 -4.61 29.27 -0.11
N GLN A 81 -3.84 29.82 -1.04
CA GLN A 81 -3.77 29.33 -2.42
C GLN A 81 -3.23 27.89 -2.48
N VAL A 82 -2.15 27.60 -1.75
CA VAL A 82 -1.60 26.24 -1.64
C VAL A 82 -2.60 25.28 -0.99
N ALA A 83 -3.25 25.70 0.10
CA ALA A 83 -4.25 24.89 0.80
C ALA A 83 -5.44 24.53 -0.12
N ASN A 84 -5.94 25.50 -0.89
CA ASN A 84 -7.02 25.30 -1.85
C ASN A 84 -6.59 24.39 -3.01
N MET A 85 -5.38 24.59 -3.55
CA MET A 85 -4.84 23.74 -4.60
C MET A 85 -4.77 22.29 -4.13
N LEU A 86 -4.05 22.02 -3.04
CA LEU A 86 -3.91 20.68 -2.48
C LEU A 86 -5.26 20.06 -2.11
N GLY A 87 -6.18 20.88 -1.59
CA GLY A 87 -7.55 20.47 -1.25
C GLY A 87 -8.43 20.15 -2.46
N SER A 88 -7.98 20.43 -3.68
CA SER A 88 -8.67 20.08 -4.93
C SER A 88 -7.99 18.94 -5.69
N LEU A 89 -6.78 18.55 -5.28
CA LEU A 89 -6.03 17.48 -5.94
C LEU A 89 -6.60 16.12 -5.54
N LEU A 90 -7.07 15.40 -6.56
CA LEU A 90 -7.48 14.01 -6.46
C LEU A 90 -6.57 13.16 -7.36
N TYR A 91 -6.27 11.95 -6.91
CA TYR A 91 -5.55 10.95 -7.70
C TYR A 91 -6.31 9.64 -7.63
N ASN A 92 -6.11 8.78 -8.62
CA ASN A 92 -6.83 7.50 -8.73
C ASN A 92 -8.37 7.70 -8.67
N GLY A 93 -8.89 8.63 -9.48
CA GLY A 93 -10.31 8.99 -9.49
C GLY A 93 -10.69 9.85 -8.30
N GLU A 94 -11.68 9.41 -7.51
CA GLU A 94 -12.14 10.12 -6.32
C GLU A 94 -11.57 9.54 -5.01
N ASP A 95 -10.85 8.42 -5.06
CA ASP A 95 -10.42 7.70 -3.84
C ASP A 95 -9.16 8.28 -3.20
N GLY A 96 -8.19 8.69 -4.02
CA GLY A 96 -6.94 9.30 -3.59
C GLY A 96 -7.06 10.81 -3.46
N TYR A 97 -6.61 11.35 -2.34
CA TYR A 97 -6.67 12.78 -2.06
C TYR A 97 -5.52 13.22 -1.15
N PHE A 98 -5.23 14.52 -1.17
CA PHE A 98 -4.25 15.13 -0.28
C PHE A 98 -4.95 15.83 0.89
N PHE A 99 -4.33 15.74 2.06
CA PHE A 99 -4.74 16.49 3.24
C PHE A 99 -3.51 17.15 3.86
N VAL A 100 -3.73 18.26 4.56
CA VAL A 100 -2.65 19.07 5.12
C VAL A 100 -2.99 19.42 6.56
N TYR A 101 -2.05 19.15 7.45
CA TYR A 101 -2.07 19.57 8.84
C TYR A 101 -0.81 20.38 9.15
N ASP A 102 -0.91 21.31 10.10
CA ASP A 102 0.27 21.93 10.67
C ASP A 102 0.96 21.02 11.70
N ASP A 103 2.10 21.46 12.21
CA ASP A 103 2.92 20.76 13.21
C ASP A 103 2.23 20.58 14.58
N LYS A 104 1.10 21.27 14.80
CA LYS A 104 0.29 21.22 16.02
C LYS A 104 -0.99 20.41 15.83
N GLY A 105 -1.18 19.80 14.65
CA GLY A 105 -2.36 19.00 14.33
C GLY A 105 -3.59 19.82 13.92
N ILE A 106 -3.44 21.10 13.57
CA ILE A 106 -4.54 21.92 13.02
C ILE A 106 -4.74 21.56 11.56
N GLY A 107 -5.97 21.20 11.17
CA GLY A 107 -6.31 20.91 9.79
C GLY A 107 -6.25 22.17 8.93
N ILE A 108 -5.45 22.15 7.86
CA ILE A 108 -5.29 23.25 6.91
C ILE A 108 -6.12 23.02 5.65
N SER A 109 -6.17 21.77 5.16
CA SER A 109 -6.95 21.41 3.97
C SER A 109 -7.35 19.93 4.01
N HIS A 110 -8.61 19.64 3.67
CA HIS A 110 -9.11 18.27 3.55
C HIS A 110 -10.32 18.19 2.59
N PRO A 111 -10.18 17.60 1.39
CA PRO A 111 -11.23 17.57 0.37
C PRO A 111 -12.49 16.84 0.85
N LYS A 112 -12.32 15.66 1.45
CA LYS A 112 -13.45 14.78 1.83
C LYS A 112 -14.05 15.09 3.19
N GLU A 113 -13.34 15.83 4.04
CA GLU A 113 -13.77 16.09 5.41
C GLU A 113 -13.54 17.58 5.75
N PRO A 114 -14.29 18.49 5.10
CA PRO A 114 -14.07 19.93 5.25
C PRO A 114 -14.24 20.43 6.69
N PHE A 115 -15.04 19.71 7.50
CA PHE A 115 -15.26 20.03 8.92
C PHE A 115 -14.00 19.94 9.78
N ARG A 116 -12.90 19.36 9.26
CA ARG A 116 -11.60 19.27 9.94
C ARG A 116 -10.78 20.55 9.84
N VAL A 117 -11.03 21.37 8.82
CA VAL A 117 -10.25 22.59 8.58
C VAL A 117 -10.45 23.59 9.72
N GLY A 118 -9.36 24.16 10.21
CA GLY A 118 -9.34 25.14 11.31
C GLY A 118 -9.49 24.57 12.72
N LYS A 119 -9.63 23.25 12.87
CA LYS A 119 -9.72 22.57 14.18
C LYS A 119 -8.45 21.78 14.46
N ASN A 120 -8.14 21.67 15.75
CA ASN A 120 -7.03 20.85 16.22
C ASN A 120 -7.49 19.38 16.37
N TRP A 121 -6.75 18.47 15.73
CA TRP A 121 -6.99 17.02 15.73
C TRP A 121 -5.83 16.24 16.35
N TRP A 122 -5.03 16.89 17.19
CA TRP A 122 -3.89 16.30 17.89
C TRP A 122 -4.29 15.04 18.66
N ASP A 123 -5.44 15.07 19.34
CA ASP A 123 -5.96 13.93 20.13
C ASP A 123 -6.93 13.05 19.34
N LEU A 124 -6.92 13.11 18.00
CA LEU A 124 -7.73 12.21 17.19
C LEU A 124 -7.21 10.78 17.30
N GLU A 125 -8.06 9.90 17.82
CA GLU A 125 -7.79 8.48 17.94
C GLU A 125 -8.45 7.67 16.82
N ASP A 126 -7.75 6.63 16.36
CA ASP A 126 -8.30 5.64 15.46
C ASP A 126 -9.09 4.55 16.22
N LYS A 127 -9.55 3.52 15.51
CA LYS A 127 -10.30 2.39 16.12
C LYS A 127 -9.48 1.59 17.14
N LYS A 128 -8.16 1.75 17.17
CA LYS A 128 -7.25 1.07 18.08
C LYS A 128 -6.79 1.97 19.23
N GLY A 129 -7.24 3.24 19.28
CA GLY A 129 -6.80 4.23 20.27
C GLY A 129 -5.48 4.91 19.90
N GLU A 130 -4.99 4.75 18.67
CA GLU A 130 -3.75 5.37 18.22
C GLU A 130 -3.99 6.82 17.80
N LYS A 131 -3.12 7.72 18.27
CA LYS A 131 -3.17 9.16 17.96
C LYS A 131 -2.67 9.42 16.54
N ILE A 132 -3.54 9.22 15.56
CA ILE A 132 -3.18 9.12 14.14
C ILE A 132 -2.48 10.37 13.61
N ILE A 133 -2.94 11.57 13.98
CA ILE A 133 -2.32 12.83 13.52
C ILE A 133 -0.91 13.00 14.09
N GLN A 134 -0.69 12.59 15.35
CA GLN A 134 0.64 12.63 15.96
C GLN A 134 1.60 11.67 15.27
N ILE A 135 1.12 10.47 14.95
CA ILE A 135 1.91 9.45 14.23
C ILE A 135 2.29 9.98 12.84
N LEU A 136 1.35 10.57 12.11
CA LEU A 136 1.60 11.13 10.78
C LEU A 136 2.63 12.27 10.84
N ILE A 137 2.49 13.21 11.78
CA ILE A 137 3.42 14.33 11.96
C ILE A 137 4.82 13.83 12.35
N ASN A 138 4.91 12.80 13.21
CA ASN A 138 6.20 12.25 13.62
C ASN A 138 6.92 11.51 12.49
N ASN A 139 6.19 10.82 11.60
CA ASN A 139 6.77 10.14 10.44
C ASN A 139 7.11 11.09 9.28
N ALA A 140 6.63 12.34 9.31
CA ALA A 140 6.90 13.36 8.30
C ALA A 140 8.18 14.17 8.59
N LYS A 141 8.76 14.04 9.79
CA LYS A 141 10.04 14.65 10.19
C LYS A 141 11.21 13.79 9.71
#